data_AF-A0A6B3F6H4-F1
#
_entry.id   AF-A0A6B3F6H4-F1
#
_cell.length_a   1.000
_cell.length_b   1.000
_cell.length_c   1.000
_cell.angle_alpha   90.00
_cell.angle_beta   90.00
_cell.angle_gamma   90.00
#
_symmetry.space_group_name_H-M   'P 1'
#
loop_
_entity.id
_entity.type
_entity.pdbx_description
1 polymer ?
#
loop_
_entity_poly.entity_id
_entity_poly.type
_entity_poly.pdbx_seq_one_letter_code
_entity_poly.pdbx_strand_id
1 'polypeptide(L)'
;PKAPAGTVLKSARLAVKTSTQSGAGSADDQRIQPVTGDWTEAGVTYKNKPALGNTTLGTLSGATEGSTVYSALLDTSAMKAALGGEYSMAMTSEGTDPLWLWSSEASAGAQTPQLVLTFGAAD
;
A
#
# COMPACT_ATOMS: atom_id res chain seq x y z
N PRO A 1 1.27 -12.79 6.20
CA PRO A 1 0.89 -14.05 6.90
C PRO A 1 0.83 -15.23 5.90
N LYS A 2 0.92 -16.48 6.38
CA LYS A 2 0.62 -17.66 5.54
C LYS A 2 -0.89 -17.77 5.32
N ALA A 3 -1.32 -18.39 4.22
CA ALA A 3 -2.72 -18.74 4.03
C ALA A 3 -3.18 -19.72 5.12
N PRO A 4 -4.37 -19.54 5.73
CA PRO A 4 -4.99 -20.55 6.57
C PRO A 4 -5.13 -21.90 5.85
N ALA A 5 -5.03 -23.00 6.60
CA ALA A 5 -5.13 -24.35 6.03
C ALA A 5 -6.43 -24.54 5.24
N GLY A 6 -6.34 -25.14 4.05
CA GLY A 6 -7.49 -25.38 3.17
C GLY A 6 -8.01 -24.15 2.43
N THR A 7 -7.33 -23.00 2.53
CA THR A 7 -7.76 -21.76 1.86
C THR A 7 -6.73 -21.25 0.86
N VAL A 8 -7.20 -20.45 -0.10
CA VAL A 8 -6.38 -19.67 -1.03
C VAL A 8 -6.72 -18.19 -0.90
N LEU A 9 -5.77 -17.33 -1.23
CA LEU A 9 -6.01 -15.89 -1.32
C LEU A 9 -7.01 -15.61 -2.46
N LYS A 10 -8.12 -14.95 -2.15
CA LYS A 10 -9.16 -14.55 -3.11
C LYS A 10 -9.05 -13.07 -3.47
N SER A 11 -8.64 -12.22 -2.54
CA SER A 11 -8.36 -10.81 -2.81
C SER A 11 -7.34 -10.23 -1.84
N ALA A 12 -6.67 -9.18 -2.29
CA ALA A 12 -5.83 -8.34 -1.46
C ALA A 12 -6.19 -6.88 -1.71
N ARG A 13 -6.21 -6.08 -0.64
CA ARG A 13 -6.55 -4.66 -0.68
C ARG A 13 -5.63 -3.88 0.25
N LEU A 14 -4.99 -2.84 -0.26
CA LEU A 14 -4.32 -1.85 0.57
C LEU A 14 -5.34 -0.77 0.93
N ALA A 15 -5.50 -0.51 2.23
CA ALA A 15 -6.27 0.63 2.74
C ALA A 15 -5.32 1.61 3.43
N VAL A 16 -5.44 2.89 3.08
CA VAL A 16 -4.67 3.99 3.66
C VAL A 16 -5.62 5.12 4.03
N LYS A 17 -5.22 5.98 4.96
CA LYS A 17 -6.01 7.14 5.35
C LYS A 17 -5.23 8.41 5.11
N THR A 18 -5.83 9.35 4.40
CA THR A 18 -5.30 10.71 4.28
C THR A 18 -5.26 11.38 5.65
N SER A 19 -4.25 12.20 5.89
CA SER A 19 -4.07 12.89 7.16
C SER A 19 -5.08 14.02 7.35
N THR A 20 -5.06 14.66 8.52
CA THR A 20 -5.87 15.88 8.78
C THR A 20 -5.20 17.15 8.26
N GLN A 21 -4.05 17.06 7.57
CA GLN A 21 -3.40 18.22 7.00
C GLN A 21 -4.27 18.84 5.89
N SER A 22 -4.28 20.17 5.80
CA SER A 22 -4.94 20.84 4.68
C SER A 22 -4.25 20.45 3.37
N GLY A 23 -5.02 20.03 2.37
CA GLY A 23 -4.48 19.48 1.13
C GLY A 23 -3.85 18.09 1.31
N ALA A 24 -4.37 17.27 2.23
CA ALA A 24 -3.86 15.92 2.43
C ALA A 24 -4.12 14.97 1.24
N GLY A 25 -5.18 15.22 0.48
CA GLY A 25 -5.55 14.41 -0.67
C GLY A 25 -4.93 14.89 -1.98
N SER A 26 -4.89 13.99 -2.96
CA SER A 26 -4.45 14.25 -4.33
C SER A 26 -5.48 13.67 -5.32
N ALA A 27 -5.65 14.36 -6.45
CA ALA A 27 -6.48 13.89 -7.55
C ALA A 27 -5.74 12.88 -8.46
N ASP A 28 -4.41 12.83 -8.36
CA ASP A 28 -3.58 11.99 -9.20
C ASP A 28 -3.62 10.52 -8.78
N ASP A 29 -3.49 9.63 -9.76
CA ASP A 29 -3.36 8.20 -9.52
C ASP A 29 -2.05 7.88 -8.80
N GLN A 30 -2.14 7.06 -7.75
CA GLN A 30 -0.99 6.55 -7.03
C GLN A 30 -0.80 5.07 -7.35
N ARG A 31 0.23 4.77 -8.14
CA ARG A 31 0.62 3.41 -8.49
C ARG A 31 1.29 2.75 -7.29
N ILE A 32 0.84 1.56 -6.95
CA ILE A 32 1.44 0.71 -5.92
C ILE A 32 2.34 -0.30 -6.62
N GLN A 33 3.63 -0.29 -6.29
CA GLN A 33 4.66 -1.10 -6.95
C GLN A 33 5.50 -1.87 -5.91
N PRO A 34 6.06 -3.04 -6.27
CA PRO A 34 6.96 -3.74 -5.37
C PRO A 34 8.27 -2.96 -5.22
N VAL A 35 8.83 -2.97 -4.03
CA VAL A 35 10.20 -2.50 -3.78
C VAL A 35 11.17 -3.64 -4.05
N THR A 36 12.18 -3.39 -4.89
CA THR A 36 13.18 -4.39 -5.30
C THR A 36 14.60 -4.05 -4.84
N GLY A 37 14.85 -2.78 -4.47
CA GLY A 37 16.10 -2.36 -3.85
C GLY A 37 16.08 -2.51 -2.32
N ASP A 38 17.25 -2.33 -1.72
CA ASP A 38 17.42 -2.40 -0.27
C ASP A 38 16.62 -1.30 0.43
N TRP A 39 15.85 -1.69 1.45
CA TRP A 39 15.12 -0.77 2.31
C TRP A 39 15.50 -1.00 3.77
N THR A 40 15.76 0.09 4.48
CA THR A 40 15.88 0.09 5.93
C THR A 40 15.22 1.35 6.46
N GLU A 41 14.43 1.23 7.51
CA GLU A 41 13.68 2.34 8.10
C GLU A 41 14.54 3.59 8.36
N ALA A 42 15.72 3.41 8.96
CA ALA A 42 16.61 4.51 9.33
C ALA A 42 17.58 4.96 8.20
N GLY A 43 17.69 4.19 7.11
CA GLY A 43 18.73 4.38 6.09
C GLY A 43 18.24 5.00 4.79
N VAL A 44 16.92 5.06 4.57
CA VAL A 44 16.37 5.63 3.33
C VAL A 44 16.37 7.16 3.36
N THR A 45 16.78 7.75 2.24
CA THR A 45 16.76 9.18 1.94
C THR A 45 16.21 9.36 0.53
N TYR A 46 15.94 10.60 0.11
CA TYR A 46 15.56 10.88 -1.26
C TYR A 46 16.60 10.38 -2.30
N LYS A 47 17.89 10.47 -1.96
CA LYS A 47 19.00 10.13 -2.87
C LYS A 47 19.21 8.62 -3.04
N ASN A 48 19.01 7.84 -1.98
CA ASN A 48 19.20 6.38 -1.95
C ASN A 48 17.86 5.65 -1.77
N LYS A 49 16.77 6.23 -2.28
CA LYS A 49 15.47 5.58 -2.27
C LYS A 49 15.56 4.22 -2.99
N PRO A 50 14.92 3.16 -2.45
CA PRO A 50 14.99 1.84 -3.06
C PRO A 50 14.52 1.84 -4.52
N ALA A 51 15.11 0.98 -5.33
CA ALA A 51 14.58 0.70 -6.66
C ALA A 51 13.18 0.07 -6.55
N LEU A 52 12.30 0.41 -7.50
CA LEU A 52 10.97 -0.16 -7.62
C LEU A 52 10.95 -1.15 -8.78
N GLY A 53 10.12 -2.19 -8.67
CA GLY A 53 9.78 -3.04 -9.80
C GLY A 53 8.81 -2.33 -10.75
N ASN A 54 8.76 -2.79 -11.99
CA ASN A 54 7.96 -2.15 -13.05
C ASN A 54 6.49 -2.59 -13.07
N THR A 55 6.12 -3.57 -12.24
CA THR A 55 4.75 -4.09 -12.17
C THR A 55 3.91 -3.22 -11.23
N THR A 56 2.81 -2.68 -11.75
CA THR A 56 1.77 -2.08 -10.91
C THR A 56 0.97 -3.19 -10.22
N LEU A 57 1.05 -3.25 -8.90
CA LEU A 57 0.26 -4.15 -8.06
C LEU A 57 -1.18 -3.67 -7.94
N GLY A 58 -1.39 -2.35 -7.93
CA GLY A 58 -2.71 -1.73 -7.86
C GLY A 58 -2.58 -0.22 -8.00
N THR A 59 -3.72 0.46 -8.14
CA THR A 59 -3.76 1.92 -8.24
C THR A 59 -4.75 2.46 -7.22
N LEU A 60 -4.31 3.41 -6.41
CA LEU A 60 -5.18 4.22 -5.57
C LEU A 60 -5.57 5.48 -6.35
N SER A 61 -6.85 5.61 -6.65
CA SER A 61 -7.39 6.74 -7.42
C SER A 61 -8.38 7.54 -6.58
N GLY A 62 -8.52 8.84 -6.87
CA GLY A 62 -9.56 9.69 -6.28
C GLY A 62 -9.41 9.94 -4.78
N ALA A 63 -8.18 9.90 -4.26
CA ALA A 63 -7.88 10.13 -2.85
C ALA A 63 -7.87 11.64 -2.50
N THR A 64 -8.97 12.35 -2.80
CA THR A 64 -9.02 13.83 -2.79
C THR A 64 -9.32 14.46 -1.43
N GLU A 65 -10.01 13.74 -0.54
CA GLU A 65 -10.46 14.26 0.75
C GLU A 65 -9.43 14.01 1.85
N GLY A 66 -9.33 14.94 2.79
CA GLY A 66 -8.57 14.78 4.03
C GLY A 66 -9.26 13.85 5.02
N SER A 67 -8.49 13.27 5.95
CA SER A 67 -8.98 12.39 7.02
C SER A 67 -9.93 11.27 6.56
N THR A 68 -9.72 10.73 5.35
CA THR A 68 -10.61 9.77 4.69
C THR A 68 -9.85 8.50 4.33
N VAL A 69 -10.49 7.35 4.56
CA VAL A 69 -9.93 6.05 4.20
C VAL A 69 -10.18 5.77 2.72
N TYR A 70 -9.09 5.57 1.98
CA TYR A 70 -9.10 5.14 0.60
C TYR A 70 -8.47 3.76 0.47
N SER A 71 -8.73 3.10 -0.66
CA SER A 71 -8.19 1.77 -0.89
C SER A 71 -8.01 1.42 -2.35
N ALA A 72 -7.02 0.57 -2.60
CA ALA A 72 -6.76 -0.03 -3.89
C ALA A 72 -6.84 -1.56 -3.77
N LEU A 73 -7.48 -2.21 -4.74
CA LEU A 73 -7.28 -3.64 -4.95
C LEU A 73 -5.86 -3.88 -5.45
N LEU A 74 -5.25 -4.96 -4.98
CA LEU A 74 -3.94 -5.41 -5.39
C LEU A 74 -4.06 -6.67 -6.26
N ASP A 75 -3.07 -6.88 -7.12
CA ASP A 75 -2.92 -8.09 -7.92
C ASP A 75 -2.83 -9.30 -6.99
N THR A 76 -3.88 -10.11 -6.99
CA THR A 76 -4.00 -11.27 -6.11
C THR A 76 -2.91 -12.31 -6.39
N SER A 77 -2.42 -12.43 -7.62
CA SER A 77 -1.38 -13.41 -7.97
C SER A 77 -0.03 -13.02 -7.38
N ALA A 78 0.34 -11.75 -7.51
CA ALA A 78 1.55 -11.19 -6.90
C ALA A 78 1.48 -11.28 -5.38
N MET A 79 0.34 -10.95 -4.76
CA MET A 79 0.16 -11.06 -3.31
C MET A 79 0.17 -12.50 -2.82
N LYS A 80 -0.38 -13.44 -3.59
CA LYS A 80 -0.35 -14.87 -3.27
C LYS A 80 1.08 -15.39 -3.24
N ALA A 81 1.94 -14.97 -4.17
CA ALA A 81 3.34 -15.36 -4.21
C ALA A 81 4.15 -14.84 -3.00
N ALA A 82 3.72 -13.73 -2.39
CA ALA A 82 4.37 -13.11 -1.23
C ALA A 82 3.92 -13.67 0.13
N LEU A 83 2.92 -14.55 0.18
CA LEU A 83 2.36 -15.04 1.44
C LEU A 83 3.42 -15.76 2.29
N GLY A 84 3.37 -15.50 3.60
CA GLY A 84 4.27 -16.08 4.58
C GLY A 84 5.67 -15.47 4.64
N GLY A 85 5.96 -14.46 3.80
CA GLY A 85 7.21 -13.70 3.83
C GLY A 85 6.99 -12.22 4.16
N GLU A 86 8.09 -11.48 4.07
CA GLU A 86 8.10 -10.01 4.06
C GLU A 86 7.84 -9.51 2.64
N TYR A 87 7.16 -8.37 2.53
CA TYR A 87 6.84 -7.78 1.24
C TYR A 87 6.79 -6.27 1.35
N SER A 88 7.64 -5.60 0.57
CA SER A 88 7.75 -4.14 0.57
C SER A 88 7.08 -3.55 -0.66
N MET A 89 6.29 -2.49 -0.44
CA MET A 89 5.55 -1.77 -1.47
C MET A 89 5.87 -0.28 -1.40
N ALA A 90 5.83 0.38 -2.55
CA ALA A 90 5.90 1.82 -2.66
C ALA A 90 4.66 2.36 -3.37
N MET A 91 4.27 3.58 -3.01
CA MET A 91 3.29 4.37 -3.75
C MET A 91 4.04 5.46 -4.52
N THR A 92 3.74 5.60 -5.82
CA THR A 92 4.34 6.63 -6.67
C THR A 92 3.30 7.23 -7.61
N SER A 93 3.48 8.51 -7.93
CA SER A 93 2.67 9.22 -8.90
C SER A 93 3.53 10.12 -9.78
N GLU A 94 2.98 10.53 -10.92
CA GLU A 94 3.54 11.58 -11.78
C GLU A 94 2.95 12.96 -11.42
N GLY A 95 2.03 13.00 -10.45
CA GLY A 95 1.45 14.20 -9.89
C GLY A 95 2.48 15.17 -9.31
N THR A 96 2.08 16.44 -9.27
CA THR A 96 2.92 17.54 -8.75
C THR A 96 2.52 17.99 -7.36
N ASP A 97 1.51 17.36 -6.77
CA ASP A 97 1.00 17.62 -5.42
C ASP A 97 1.32 16.46 -4.46
N PRO A 98 1.23 16.68 -3.14
CA PRO A 98 1.46 15.62 -2.18
C PRO A 98 0.20 14.78 -1.92
N LEU A 99 0.41 13.53 -1.54
CA LEU A 99 -0.57 12.73 -0.81
C LEU A 99 -0.05 12.51 0.62
N TRP A 100 -0.71 13.12 1.61
CA TRP A 100 -0.32 13.01 3.02
C TRP A 100 -1.12 11.93 3.71
N LEU A 101 -0.46 10.86 4.14
CA LEU A 101 -1.10 9.70 4.79
C LEU A 101 -0.71 9.59 6.26
N TRP A 102 -1.60 9.02 7.07
CA TRP A 102 -1.22 8.55 8.41
C TRP A 102 -0.30 7.33 8.30
N SER A 103 0.78 7.30 9.09
CA SER A 103 1.70 6.17 9.17
C SER A 103 1.22 5.11 10.18
N SER A 104 1.91 3.98 10.24
CA SER A 104 1.66 2.93 11.24
C SER A 104 1.95 3.34 12.69
N GLU A 105 2.81 4.33 12.88
CA GLU A 105 3.22 4.88 14.18
C GLU A 105 2.27 5.98 14.67
N ALA A 106 1.28 6.38 13.87
CA ALA A 106 0.24 7.30 14.31
C ALA A 106 -0.59 6.69 15.47
N SER A 107 -1.24 7.53 16.26
CA SER A 107 -2.04 7.08 17.40
C SER A 107 -3.12 6.07 16.97
N ALA A 108 -3.49 5.13 17.85
CA ALA A 108 -4.40 4.01 17.51
C ALA A 108 -5.76 4.44 16.91
N GLY A 109 -6.22 5.67 17.18
CA GLY A 109 -7.43 6.25 16.59
C GLY A 109 -7.27 6.83 15.18
N ALA A 110 -6.04 6.95 14.67
CA ALA A 110 -5.75 7.56 13.38
C ALA A 110 -6.08 6.67 12.18
N GLN A 111 -6.50 5.41 12.40
CA GLN A 111 -6.74 4.41 11.34
C GLN A 111 -5.53 4.30 10.41
N THR A 112 -4.50 3.62 10.90
CA THR A 112 -3.23 3.41 10.23
C THR A 112 -3.36 2.52 8.98
N PRO A 113 -2.34 2.46 8.09
CA PRO A 113 -2.39 1.64 6.89
C PRO A 113 -2.66 0.16 7.18
N GLN A 114 -3.51 -0.46 6.37
CA GLN A 114 -3.89 -1.87 6.50
C GLN A 114 -3.76 -2.60 5.17
N LEU A 115 -3.09 -3.75 5.20
CA LEU A 115 -3.15 -4.75 4.14
C LEU A 115 -4.22 -5.79 4.50
N VAL A 116 -5.35 -5.75 3.80
CA VAL A 116 -6.46 -6.68 4.01
C VAL A 116 -6.34 -7.83 3.01
N LEU A 117 -6.26 -9.05 3.53
CA LEU A 117 -6.17 -10.28 2.75
C LEU A 117 -7.43 -11.12 3.01
N THR A 118 -8.18 -11.43 1.96
CA THR A 118 -9.37 -12.29 2.06
C THR A 118 -9.04 -13.68 1.54
N PHE A 119 -9.25 -14.68 2.38
CA PHE A 119 -9.05 -16.09 2.07
C PHE A 119 -10.38 -16.82 1.95
N GLY A 120 -10.45 -17.80 1.05
CA GLY A 120 -11.61 -18.66 0.86
C GLY A 120 -11.18 -20.06 0.41
N ALA A 121 -12.13 -20.98 0.30
CA ALA A 121 -11.87 -22.35 -0.16
C ALA A 121 -11.11 -22.36 -1.50
N ALA A 122 -10.19 -23.33 -1.66
CA ALA A 122 -9.67 -23.66 -2.99
C ALA A 122 -10.83 -24.20 -3.83
N ASP A 123 -11.05 -23.63 -5.01
CA ASP A 123 -12.06 -24.13 -5.95
C ASP A 123 -11.56 -25.40 -6.64
#